data_AF-A0A925NHD6-F1
#
_entry.id   AF-A0A925NHD6-F1
#
_cell.length_a   1.000
_cell.length_b   1.000
_cell.length_c   1.000
_cell.angle_alpha   90.00
_cell.angle_beta   90.00
_cell.angle_gamma   90.00
#
_symmetry.space_group_name_H-M   'P 1'
#
loop_
_entity.id
_entity.type
_entity.pdbx_description
1 polymer ?
#
loop_
_entity_poly.entity_id
_entity_poly.type
_entity_poly.pdbx_seq_one_letter_code
_entity_poly.pdbx_strand_id
1 'polypeptide(L)'
;MQEKKQRQKLIREGLIASVTLLAMYQAGRSIYGSVERQMFLHQQEAGLKQGQQQAQEVNKELREGLSSYRSSDGIERLARERLNLAGPDEMIVRIGK
;
A
#
# COMPACT_ATOMS: atom_id res chain seq x y z
N MET A 1 -50.35 47.40 1.91
CA MET A 1 -49.23 47.07 0.98
C MET A 1 -47.91 46.75 1.68
N GLN A 2 -47.57 47.41 2.80
CA GLN A 2 -46.30 47.19 3.51
C GLN A 2 -46.16 45.79 4.15
N GLU A 3 -47.22 45.23 4.76
CA GLU A 3 -47.17 43.87 5.34
C GLU A 3 -46.86 42.78 4.31
N LYS A 4 -47.41 42.88 3.09
CA LYS A 4 -47.13 41.92 2.01
C LYS A 4 -45.64 41.96 1.60
N LYS A 5 -45.03 43.15 1.55
CA LYS A 5 -43.59 43.31 1.26
C LYS A 5 -42.71 42.76 2.40
N GLN A 6 -43.10 42.95 3.66
CA GLN A 6 -42.40 42.40 4.82
C GLN A 6 -42.44 40.87 4.86
N ARG A 7 -43.62 40.26 4.63
CA ARG A 7 -43.74 38.80 4.51
C ARG A 7 -42.89 38.22 3.39
N GLN A 8 -42.85 38.87 2.22
CA GLN A 8 -42.00 38.43 1.11
C GLN A 8 -40.50 38.50 1.45
N LYS A 9 -40.06 39.54 2.17
CA LYS A 9 -38.68 39.62 2.66
C LYS A 9 -38.33 38.50 3.63
N LEU A 10 -39.18 38.24 4.62
CA LEU A 10 -38.99 37.16 5.59
C LEU A 10 -38.91 35.77 4.93
N ILE A 11 -39.78 35.49 3.96
CA ILE A 11 -39.74 34.23 3.21
C ILE A 11 -38.44 34.10 2.41
N ARG A 12 -38.01 35.19 1.75
CA ARG A 12 -36.75 35.21 0.98
C ARG A 12 -35.54 35.00 1.90
N GLU A 13 -35.48 35.67 3.02
CA GLU A 13 -34.39 35.54 4.00
C GLU A 13 -34.37 34.13 4.61
N GLY A 14 -35.54 33.56 4.92
CA GLY A 14 -35.67 32.17 5.38
C GLY A 14 -35.19 31.16 4.35
N LEU A 15 -35.52 31.34 3.07
CA LEU A 15 -35.02 30.51 1.97
C LEU A 15 -33.51 30.60 1.83
N ILE A 16 -32.95 31.80 1.88
CA ILE A 16 -31.49 32.01 1.80
C ILE A 16 -30.79 31.30 2.97
N ALA A 17 -31.30 31.46 4.19
CA ALA A 17 -30.75 30.79 5.37
C ALA A 17 -30.80 29.26 5.23
N SER A 18 -31.92 28.73 4.73
CA SER A 18 -32.12 27.29 4.52
C SER A 18 -31.12 26.71 3.51
N VAL A 19 -30.94 27.39 2.37
CA VAL A 19 -29.97 26.99 1.33
C VAL A 19 -28.54 27.10 1.86
N THR A 20 -28.24 28.14 2.63
CA THR A 20 -26.91 28.34 3.23
C THR A 20 -26.57 27.22 4.21
N LEU A 21 -27.52 26.82 5.08
CA LEU A 21 -27.34 25.71 6.02
C LEU A 21 -27.13 24.38 5.29
N LEU A 22 -27.90 24.12 4.23
CA LEU A 22 -27.71 22.92 3.41
C LEU A 22 -26.34 22.89 2.73
N ALA A 23 -25.88 24.02 2.22
CA ALA A 23 -24.55 24.14 1.61
C ALA A 23 -23.44 23.86 2.63
N MET A 24 -23.55 24.42 3.85
CA MET A 24 -22.60 24.16 4.94
C MET A 24 -22.60 22.67 5.34
N TYR A 25 -23.77 22.05 5.44
CA TYR A 25 -23.88 20.63 5.76
C TYR A 25 -23.22 19.75 4.68
N GLN A 26 -23.48 20.03 3.41
CA GLN A 26 -22.86 19.31 2.29
C GLN A 26 -21.34 19.49 2.25
N ALA A 27 -20.85 20.71 2.50
CA ALA A 27 -19.42 20.99 2.58
C ALA A 27 -18.76 20.21 3.72
N GLY A 28 -19.36 20.21 4.92
CA GLY A 28 -18.88 19.44 6.06
C GLY A 28 -18.83 17.93 5.78
N ARG A 29 -19.91 17.38 5.19
CA ARG A 29 -19.96 15.96 4.80
C ARG A 29 -18.88 15.61 3.77
N SER A 30 -18.66 16.48 2.78
CA SER A 30 -17.64 16.28 1.75
C SER A 30 -16.23 16.29 2.33
N ILE A 31 -15.94 17.21 3.25
CA ILE A 31 -14.64 17.28 3.92
C ILE A 31 -14.39 16.01 4.74
N TYR A 32 -15.38 15.58 5.53
CA TYR A 32 -15.26 14.37 6.34
C TYR A 32 -14.95 13.13 5.48
N GLY A 33 -15.71 12.90 4.41
CA GLY A 33 -15.46 11.78 3.50
C GLY A 33 -14.12 11.87 2.76
N SER A 34 -13.62 13.09 2.52
CA SER A 34 -12.32 13.29 1.87
C SER A 34 -11.16 12.96 2.82
N VAL A 35 -11.27 13.30 4.10
CA VAL A 35 -10.26 12.98 5.13
C VAL A 35 -10.18 11.47 5.36
N GLU A 36 -11.33 10.81 5.50
CA GLU A 36 -11.39 9.35 5.65
C GLU A 36 -10.72 8.63 4.47
N ARG A 37 -11.03 9.07 3.24
CA ARG A 37 -10.41 8.53 2.03
C ARG A 37 -8.91 8.78 1.99
N GLN A 38 -8.44 9.95 2.39
CA GLN A 38 -7.00 10.25 2.45
C GLN A 38 -6.27 9.35 3.45
N MET A 39 -6.84 9.13 4.64
CA MET A 39 -6.25 8.20 5.61
C MET A 39 -6.17 6.78 5.06
N PHE A 40 -7.23 6.29 4.43
CA PHE A 40 -7.26 4.95 3.83
C PHE A 40 -6.24 4.79 2.69
N LEU A 41 -6.12 5.80 1.81
CA LEU A 41 -5.12 5.80 0.74
C LEU A 41 -3.69 5.84 1.28
N HIS A 42 -3.45 6.62 2.33
CA HIS A 42 -2.13 6.72 2.94
C HIS A 42 -1.69 5.40 3.58
N GLN A 43 -2.61 4.70 4.25
CA GLN A 43 -2.33 3.36 4.79
C GLN A 43 -2.00 2.35 3.68
N GLN A 44 -2.73 2.37 2.57
CA GLN A 44 -2.43 1.52 1.41
C GLN A 44 -1.06 1.84 0.80
N GLU A 45 -0.73 3.14 0.67
CA GLU A 45 0.58 3.57 0.18
C GLU A 45 1.72 3.06 1.09
N ALA A 46 1.54 3.14 2.41
CA ALA A 46 2.51 2.63 3.36
C ALA A 46 2.72 1.11 3.22
N GLY A 47 1.63 0.34 3.09
CA GLY A 47 1.70 -1.10 2.85
C GLY A 47 2.39 -1.44 1.52
N LEU A 48 2.06 -0.72 0.44
CA LEU A 48 2.70 -0.90 -0.87
C LEU A 48 4.21 -0.58 -0.82
N LYS A 49 4.61 0.48 -0.11
CA LYS A 49 6.04 0.82 0.06
C LYS A 49 6.80 -0.27 0.81
N GLN A 50 6.21 -0.83 1.88
CA GLN A 50 6.82 -1.95 2.60
C GLN A 50 6.96 -3.18 1.69
N GLY A 51 5.91 -3.54 0.94
CA GLY A 51 5.97 -4.64 -0.02
C GLY A 51 7.01 -4.42 -1.12
N GLN A 52 7.15 -3.19 -1.61
CA GLN A 52 8.17 -2.82 -2.58
C GLN A 52 9.59 -2.98 -2.01
N GLN A 53 9.82 -2.56 -0.76
CA GLN A 53 11.12 -2.73 -0.10
C GLN A 53 11.47 -4.20 0.06
N GLN A 54 10.54 -5.03 0.54
CA GLN A 54 10.74 -6.47 0.65
C GLN A 54 11.07 -7.10 -0.71
N ALA A 55 10.34 -6.73 -1.76
CA ALA A 55 10.60 -7.22 -3.11
C ALA A 55 11.97 -6.78 -3.65
N GLN A 56 12.45 -5.59 -3.29
CA GLN A 56 13.79 -5.12 -3.65
C GLN A 56 14.88 -5.88 -2.89
N GLU A 57 14.70 -6.16 -1.60
CA GLU A 57 15.61 -6.96 -0.79
C GLU A 57 15.72 -8.39 -1.34
N VAL A 58 14.59 -9.04 -1.59
CA VAL A 58 14.56 -10.39 -2.19
C VAL A 58 15.23 -10.39 -3.57
N ASN A 59 14.98 -9.40 -4.41
CA ASN A 59 15.67 -9.29 -5.70
C ASN A 59 17.18 -9.11 -5.56
N LYS A 60 17.62 -8.35 -4.55
CA LYS A 60 19.05 -8.18 -4.25
C LYS A 60 19.67 -9.51 -3.83
N GLU A 61 19.04 -10.23 -2.90
CA GLU A 61 19.49 -11.55 -2.45
C GLU A 61 19.55 -12.56 -3.61
N LEU A 62 18.51 -12.63 -4.43
CA LEU A 62 18.48 -13.51 -5.60
C LEU A 62 19.58 -13.15 -6.61
N ARG A 63 19.84 -11.85 -6.82
CA ARG A 63 20.90 -11.38 -7.71
C ARG A 63 22.28 -11.72 -7.17
N GLU A 64 22.50 -11.56 -5.88
CA GLU A 64 23.73 -11.97 -5.20
C GLU A 64 23.93 -13.49 -5.27
N GLY A 65 22.88 -14.27 -5.01
CA GLY A 65 22.86 -15.72 -5.17
C GLY A 65 23.23 -16.13 -6.60
N LEU A 66 22.55 -15.58 -7.61
CA LEU A 66 22.87 -15.84 -9.02
C LEU A 66 24.32 -15.46 -9.39
N SER A 67 24.85 -14.38 -8.81
CA SER A 67 26.24 -13.99 -9.03
C SER A 67 27.22 -15.00 -8.44
N SER A 68 26.90 -15.59 -7.28
CA SER A 68 27.72 -16.65 -6.67
C SER A 68 27.76 -17.92 -7.55
N TYR A 69 26.64 -18.25 -8.20
CA TYR A 69 26.51 -19.38 -9.12
C TYR A 69 27.11 -19.14 -10.52
N ARG A 70 27.60 -17.92 -10.84
CA ARG A 70 28.30 -17.65 -12.12
C ARG A 70 29.79 -17.99 -12.08
N SER A 71 30.36 -18.21 -10.89
CA SER A 71 31.76 -18.66 -10.77
C SER A 71 31.86 -20.16 -11.03
N SER A 72 33.01 -20.63 -11.55
CA SER A 72 33.22 -22.06 -11.83
C SER A 72 32.98 -22.94 -10.59
N ASP A 73 33.40 -22.46 -9.43
CA ASP A 73 33.21 -23.13 -8.14
C ASP A 73 31.75 -23.12 -7.69
N GLY A 74 31.02 -22.04 -7.95
CA GLY A 74 29.57 -21.96 -7.72
C GLY A 74 28.75 -22.91 -8.60
N ILE A 75 29.14 -23.09 -9.86
CA ILE A 75 28.52 -24.07 -10.78
C ILE A 75 28.82 -25.50 -10.30
N GLU A 76 30.04 -25.77 -9.86
CA GLU A 76 30.44 -27.06 -9.30
C GLU A 76 29.69 -27.39 -8.02
N ARG A 77 29.49 -26.40 -7.13
CA ARG A 77 28.64 -26.54 -5.93
C ARG A 77 27.19 -26.84 -6.29
N LEU A 78 26.61 -26.12 -7.25
CA LEU A 78 25.23 -26.36 -7.70
C LEU A 78 25.05 -27.75 -8.33
N ALA A 79 26.02 -28.20 -9.13
CA ALA A 79 26.02 -29.53 -9.72
C ALA A 79 26.13 -30.62 -8.63
N ARG A 80 27.00 -30.43 -7.63
CA ARG A 80 27.14 -31.35 -6.48
C ARG A 80 25.85 -31.48 -5.68
N GLU A 81 25.20 -30.35 -5.38
CA GLU A 81 23.93 -30.32 -4.64
C GLU A 81 22.80 -31.03 -5.40
N ARG A 82 22.72 -30.85 -6.73
CA ARG A 82 21.74 -31.53 -7.59
C ARG A 82 22.02 -33.03 -7.75
N LEU A 83 23.28 -33.44 -7.67
CA LEU A 83 23.70 -34.85 -7.80
C LEU A 83 23.83 -35.57 -6.45
N ASN A 84 23.55 -34.90 -5.32
CA ASN A 84 23.78 -35.44 -3.96
C ASN A 84 25.24 -35.95 -3.79
N LEU A 85 26.20 -35.20 -4.30
CA LEU A 85 27.63 -35.51 -4.19
C LEU A 85 28.25 -34.61 -3.11
N ALA A 86 29.06 -35.19 -2.22
CA ALA A 86 29.78 -34.45 -1.20
C ALA A 86 31.04 -33.79 -1.80
N GLY A 87 31.45 -32.63 -1.26
CA GLY A 87 32.75 -32.04 -1.57
C GLY A 87 33.93 -32.92 -1.12
N PRO A 88 35.17 -32.60 -1.53
CA PRO A 88 36.37 -33.36 -1.17
C PRO A 88 36.57 -33.55 0.34
N ASP A 89 36.08 -32.59 1.14
CA ASP A 89 36.20 -32.56 2.60
C ASP A 89 34.84 -32.68 3.33
N GLU A 90 33.77 -33.10 2.66
CA GLU A 90 32.42 -33.16 3.22
C GLU A 90 31.86 -34.60 3.24
N MET A 91 30.99 -34.91 4.21
CA MET A 91 30.33 -36.22 4.33
C MET A 91 28.80 -36.05 4.38
N ILE A 92 28.08 -36.72 3.48
CA ILE A 92 26.61 -36.73 3.48
C ILE A 92 26.12 -37.77 4.48
N VAL A 93 25.48 -37.32 5.57
CA VAL A 93 24.85 -38.20 6.56
C VAL A 93 23.36 -38.37 6.21
N ARG A 94 22.98 -39.57 5.78
CA ARG A 94 21.56 -39.96 5.63
C ARG A 94 21.08 -40.63 6.90
N ILE A 95 20.32 -39.91 7.72
CA ILE A 95 19.65 -40.49 8.89
C ILE A 95 18.39 -41.21 8.39
N GLY A 96 18.45 -42.53 8.30
CA GLY A 96 17.26 -43.37 8.13
C GLY A 96 16.37 -43.28 9.38
N LYS A 97 15.05 -43.36 9.19
CA LYS A 97 14.09 -43.42 10.30
C LYS A 97 14.40 -44.58 11.25
#